data_AF-A0A3S3PHC5-F1
#
_entry.id   AF-A0A3S3PHC5-F1
#
_cell.length_a   1.000
_cell.length_b   1.000
_cell.length_c   1.000
_cell.angle_alpha   90.00
_cell.angle_beta   90.00
_cell.angle_gamma   90.00
#
_symmetry.space_group_name_H-M   'P 1'
#
loop_
_entity.id
_entity.type
_entity.pdbx_description
1 polymer ?
#
loop_
_entity_poly.entity_id
_entity_poly.type
_entity_poly.pdbx_seq_one_letter_code
_entity_poly.pdbx_strand_id
1 'polypeptide(L)'
;MNKIILSLAMAIGVMTSTFAQKQFEVEVRYPSAGVTSKKITSLAKLSDADINKAFKAIRTSGMEFRYPQGGCQQRAEMMHAILHDIGIDHAKIWLFAPSNTDPGSQTKLEINDPNGLVLGGKITWGYHVAPLIMSSRGDTLILDPSISRDAPIKLRDWFRAINNSSVSSYTILDPNQFFFYTDGNGKITGSFYKYEPLAGYSTMYDKLVLEREIAVNDVAMFLKGKLDNGYADSANQIRTLVSNVNNMVNFFAASEKMEAYLSGVTVRNLLTKHPALMNEAMKYYADRVTYWTDFKGKLR
;
A
#
# COMPACT_ATOMS: atom_id res chain seq x y z
N MET A 1 -43.24 -53.59 22.82
CA MET A 1 -43.42 -52.38 22.00
C MET A 1 -42.12 -51.58 22.02
N ASN A 2 -41.24 -51.79 21.03
CA ASN A 2 -39.97 -51.07 20.92
C ASN A 2 -40.19 -49.80 20.09
N LYS A 3 -39.97 -48.62 20.70
CA LYS A 3 -39.95 -47.34 20.00
C LYS A 3 -38.54 -47.10 19.45
N ILE A 4 -38.41 -47.16 18.13
CA ILE A 4 -37.23 -46.70 17.39
C ILE A 4 -37.33 -45.17 17.31
N ILE A 5 -36.39 -44.47 17.94
CA ILE A 5 -36.20 -43.02 17.76
C ILE A 5 -35.19 -42.86 16.63
N LEU A 6 -35.66 -42.42 15.47
CA LEU A 6 -34.81 -42.03 14.34
C LEU A 6 -34.37 -40.58 14.56
N SER A 7 -33.11 -40.37 14.92
CA SER A 7 -32.51 -39.04 15.02
C SER A 7 -32.08 -38.58 13.62
N LEU A 8 -32.76 -37.55 13.11
CA LEU A 8 -32.44 -36.89 11.85
C LEU A 8 -31.22 -35.98 12.06
N ALA A 9 -30.03 -36.42 11.64
CA ALA A 9 -28.84 -35.58 11.63
C ALA A 9 -28.92 -34.62 10.44
N MET A 10 -29.28 -33.36 10.71
CA MET A 10 -29.27 -32.28 9.72
C MET A 10 -27.82 -31.84 9.52
N ALA A 11 -27.20 -32.28 8.43
CA ALA A 11 -25.88 -31.83 8.02
C ALA A 11 -25.97 -30.36 7.57
N ILE A 12 -25.61 -29.42 8.45
CA ILE A 12 -25.37 -28.03 8.09
C ILE A 12 -24.08 -27.99 7.29
N GLY A 13 -24.21 -28.05 5.97
CA GLY A 13 -23.10 -27.80 5.05
C GLY A 13 -22.63 -26.36 5.20
N VAL A 14 -21.51 -26.16 5.89
CA VAL A 14 -20.81 -24.88 5.88
C VAL A 14 -20.31 -24.67 4.46
N MET A 15 -21.03 -23.88 3.66
CA MET A 15 -20.53 -23.40 2.37
C MET A 15 -19.33 -22.52 2.65
N THR A 16 -18.13 -23.11 2.56
CA THR A 16 -16.90 -22.33 2.49
C THR A 16 -16.92 -21.63 1.15
N SER A 17 -17.27 -20.33 1.14
CA SER A 17 -17.08 -19.52 -0.05
C SER A 17 -15.59 -19.57 -0.40
N THR A 18 -15.28 -20.24 -1.50
CA THR A 18 -13.96 -20.17 -2.09
C THR A 18 -13.76 -18.71 -2.50
N PHE A 19 -12.79 -18.05 -1.87
CA PHE A 19 -12.38 -16.70 -2.27
C PHE A 19 -11.81 -16.82 -3.68
N ALA A 20 -12.66 -16.63 -4.69
CA ALA A 20 -12.30 -16.77 -6.08
C ALA A 20 -11.76 -15.43 -6.60
N GLN A 21 -10.67 -14.92 -6.02
CA GLN A 21 -9.97 -13.79 -6.65
C GLN A 21 -9.41 -14.23 -7.99
N LYS A 22 -9.69 -13.43 -9.03
CA LYS A 22 -9.19 -13.73 -10.38
C LYS A 22 -7.74 -13.27 -10.50
N GLN A 23 -6.81 -14.22 -10.47
CA GLN A 23 -5.44 -13.95 -10.93
C GLN A 23 -5.47 -13.69 -12.44
N PHE A 24 -4.67 -12.73 -12.91
CA PHE A 24 -4.34 -12.60 -14.33
C PHE A 24 -2.84 -12.40 -14.52
N GLU A 25 -2.33 -12.92 -15.64
CA GLU A 25 -1.00 -12.58 -16.15
C GLU A 25 -1.13 -11.33 -17.02
N VAL A 26 -0.25 -10.35 -16.80
CA VAL A 26 -0.31 -9.05 -17.49
C VAL A 26 -0.21 -9.24 -19.00
N GLU A 27 0.68 -10.11 -19.45
CA GLU A 27 0.98 -10.37 -20.86
C GLU A 27 -0.20 -11.03 -21.57
N VAL A 28 -0.97 -11.84 -20.85
CA VAL A 28 -2.17 -12.50 -21.40
C VAL A 28 -3.32 -11.49 -21.52
N ARG A 29 -3.50 -10.63 -20.51
CA ARG A 29 -4.58 -9.65 -20.48
C ARG A 29 -4.28 -8.40 -21.32
N TYR A 30 -3.01 -8.03 -21.43
CA TYR A 30 -2.49 -6.83 -22.11
C TYR A 30 -1.27 -7.19 -22.97
N PRO A 31 -1.46 -7.83 -24.14
CA PRO A 31 -0.35 -8.38 -24.93
C PRO A 31 0.70 -7.37 -25.40
N SER A 32 0.36 -6.08 -25.47
CA SER A 32 1.28 -5.01 -25.89
C SER A 32 2.20 -4.48 -24.77
N ALA A 33 2.03 -4.93 -23.53
CA ALA A 33 2.72 -4.35 -22.37
C ALA A 33 4.14 -4.91 -22.11
N GLY A 34 4.55 -5.95 -22.84
CA GLY A 34 5.80 -6.68 -22.56
C GLY A 34 5.71 -7.55 -21.31
N VAL A 35 6.80 -8.24 -20.98
CA VAL A 35 6.85 -9.20 -19.86
C VAL A 35 7.21 -8.47 -18.56
N THR A 36 6.28 -8.48 -17.61
CA THR A 36 6.38 -7.86 -16.28
C THR A 36 5.92 -8.80 -15.17
N SER A 37 5.14 -9.85 -15.49
CA SER A 37 4.67 -10.85 -14.53
C SER A 37 5.82 -11.72 -14.01
N LYS A 38 5.79 -12.08 -12.72
CA LYS A 38 6.67 -13.07 -12.11
C LYS A 38 5.86 -14.28 -11.69
N LYS A 39 6.27 -15.47 -12.12
CA LYS A 39 5.61 -16.72 -11.75
C LYS A 39 5.93 -17.05 -10.30
N ILE A 40 4.90 -17.26 -9.48
CA ILE A 40 5.11 -17.60 -8.06
C ILE A 40 5.94 -18.87 -7.86
N THR A 41 5.84 -19.82 -8.79
CA THR A 41 6.59 -21.08 -8.79
C THR A 41 8.07 -20.91 -9.08
N SER A 42 8.50 -19.76 -9.60
CA SER A 42 9.92 -19.46 -9.81
C SER A 42 10.59 -18.82 -8.60
N LEU A 43 9.84 -18.49 -7.54
CA LEU A 43 10.40 -17.91 -6.32
C LEU A 43 11.15 -18.96 -5.51
N ALA A 44 12.29 -18.56 -4.94
CA ALA A 44 12.98 -19.35 -3.95
C ALA A 44 12.06 -19.63 -2.74
N LYS A 45 12.07 -20.88 -2.26
CA LYS A 45 11.35 -21.26 -1.05
C LYS A 45 12.21 -20.94 0.18
N LEU A 46 11.76 -19.99 0.99
CA LEU A 46 12.51 -19.44 2.10
C LEU A 46 12.32 -20.26 3.39
N SER A 47 13.38 -20.37 4.19
CA SER A 47 13.30 -20.93 5.53
C SER A 47 12.50 -20.01 6.48
N ASP A 48 11.99 -20.54 7.59
CA ASP A 48 11.35 -19.70 8.62
C ASP A 48 12.33 -18.65 9.18
N ALA A 49 13.63 -18.94 9.21
CA ALA A 49 14.67 -17.99 9.62
C ALA A 49 14.80 -16.82 8.63
N ASP A 50 14.80 -17.09 7.32
CA ASP A 50 14.88 -16.05 6.28
C ASP A 50 13.61 -15.20 6.23
N ILE A 51 12.45 -15.83 6.41
CA ILE A 51 11.15 -15.13 6.50
C ILE A 51 11.15 -14.17 7.70
N ASN A 52 11.61 -14.64 8.87
CA ASN A 52 11.70 -13.81 10.08
C ASN A 52 12.73 -12.69 9.91
N LYS A 53 13.88 -12.96 9.29
CA LYS A 53 14.90 -11.95 8.95
C LYS A 53 14.30 -10.87 8.04
N ALA A 54 13.63 -11.27 6.97
CA ALA A 54 12.98 -10.38 6.00
C ALA A 54 11.94 -9.47 6.66
N PHE A 55 11.01 -10.06 7.40
CA PHE A 55 9.94 -9.30 8.04
C PHE A 55 10.46 -8.39 9.16
N LYS A 56 11.45 -8.84 9.94
CA LYS A 56 12.11 -8.01 10.95
C LYS A 56 12.79 -6.81 10.32
N ALA A 57 13.57 -6.98 9.25
CA ALA A 57 14.26 -5.90 8.57
C ALA A 57 13.29 -4.81 8.09
N ILE A 58 12.16 -5.22 7.50
CA ILE A 58 11.08 -4.31 7.10
C ILE A 58 10.52 -3.56 8.31
N ARG A 59 10.14 -4.28 9.39
CA ARG A 59 9.52 -3.67 10.57
C ARG A 59 10.43 -2.70 11.31
N THR A 60 11.73 -2.96 11.33
CA THR A 60 12.71 -2.13 12.04
C THR A 60 13.31 -1.02 11.17
N SER A 61 12.86 -0.86 9.92
CA SER A 61 13.33 0.19 9.01
C SER A 61 12.94 1.61 9.43
N GLY A 62 11.99 1.74 10.36
CA GLY A 62 11.38 3.01 10.75
C GLY A 62 10.26 3.49 9.81
N MET A 63 9.80 2.63 8.88
CA MET A 63 8.74 2.97 7.93
C MET A 63 7.39 3.05 8.64
N GLU A 64 6.63 4.11 8.37
CA GLU A 64 5.31 4.28 8.96
C GLU A 64 4.25 3.47 8.20
N PHE A 65 3.81 2.37 8.84
CA PHE A 65 2.77 1.48 8.33
C PHE A 65 1.37 1.78 8.89
N ARG A 66 1.27 2.61 9.94
CA ARG A 66 -0.01 2.96 10.59
C ARG A 66 -0.81 3.98 9.79
N TYR A 67 -0.32 4.46 8.65
CA TYR A 67 -1.03 5.39 7.76
C TYR A 67 -1.50 4.69 6.47
N PRO A 68 -2.61 3.92 6.51
CA PRO A 68 -3.09 3.16 5.36
C PRO A 68 -3.88 3.98 4.33
N GLN A 69 -4.04 5.30 4.52
CA GLN A 69 -4.73 6.21 3.61
C GLN A 69 -4.11 6.26 2.20
N GLY A 70 -2.84 5.88 2.06
CA GLY A 70 -2.19 5.72 0.77
C GLY A 70 -0.73 5.34 0.86
N GLY A 71 -0.01 5.50 -0.25
CA GLY A 71 1.45 5.29 -0.32
C GLY A 71 1.90 3.83 -0.30
N CYS A 72 1.02 2.87 -0.63
CA CYS A 72 1.34 1.46 -0.59
C CYS A 72 2.44 1.08 -1.61
N GLN A 73 2.45 1.71 -2.78
CA GLN A 73 3.48 1.53 -3.80
C GLN A 73 4.86 1.98 -3.32
N GLN A 74 4.96 3.12 -2.62
CA GLN A 74 6.24 3.55 -2.04
C GLN A 74 6.70 2.64 -0.92
N ARG A 75 5.79 2.22 -0.03
CA ARG A 75 6.15 1.23 0.99
C ARG A 75 6.62 -0.08 0.37
N ALA A 76 5.91 -0.59 -0.64
CA ALA A 76 6.29 -1.81 -1.36
C ALA A 76 7.65 -1.67 -2.06
N GLU A 77 7.96 -0.49 -2.61
CA GLU A 77 9.26 -0.22 -3.23
C GLU A 77 10.41 -0.17 -2.22
N MET A 78 10.24 0.53 -1.10
CA MET A 78 11.26 0.55 -0.06
C MET A 78 11.42 -0.83 0.61
N MET A 79 10.33 -1.57 0.77
CA MET A 79 10.40 -2.97 1.21
C MET A 79 11.14 -3.83 0.17
N HIS A 80 10.93 -3.62 -1.12
CA HIS A 80 11.70 -4.26 -2.18
C HIS A 80 13.20 -3.97 -2.04
N ALA A 81 13.59 -2.70 -1.88
CA ALA A 81 14.99 -2.31 -1.68
C ALA A 81 15.62 -2.98 -0.45
N ILE A 82 14.89 -3.03 0.68
CA ILE A 82 15.34 -3.72 1.90
C ILE A 82 15.55 -5.21 1.63
N LEU A 83 14.58 -5.88 0.99
CA LEU A 83 14.64 -7.32 0.72
C LEU A 83 15.76 -7.65 -0.27
N HIS A 84 15.99 -6.80 -1.26
CA HIS A 84 17.08 -6.91 -2.22
C HIS A 84 18.45 -6.88 -1.51
N ASP A 85 18.69 -5.86 -0.68
CA ASP A 85 19.95 -5.67 0.08
C ASP A 85 20.31 -6.90 0.93
N ILE A 86 19.31 -7.55 1.53
CA ILE A 86 19.52 -8.73 2.38
C ILE A 86 19.43 -10.07 1.64
N GLY A 87 19.32 -10.04 0.30
CA GLY A 87 19.34 -11.22 -0.58
C GLY A 87 18.07 -12.09 -0.54
N ILE A 88 16.90 -11.50 -0.28
CA ILE A 88 15.63 -12.22 -0.21
C ILE A 88 14.90 -12.15 -1.56
N ASP A 89 14.78 -13.30 -2.23
CA ASP A 89 13.97 -13.42 -3.46
C ASP A 89 12.49 -13.24 -3.15
N HIS A 90 11.83 -12.39 -3.92
CA HIS A 90 10.45 -12.00 -3.73
C HIS A 90 9.82 -11.54 -5.05
N ALA A 91 8.51 -11.37 -5.03
CA ALA A 91 7.73 -10.69 -6.07
C ALA A 91 6.91 -9.56 -5.44
N LYS A 92 6.18 -8.80 -6.26
CA LYS A 92 5.12 -7.89 -5.77
C LYS A 92 3.76 -8.43 -6.17
N ILE A 93 2.85 -8.54 -5.21
CA ILE A 93 1.44 -8.79 -5.52
C ILE A 93 0.71 -7.47 -5.62
N TRP A 94 -0.06 -7.30 -6.71
CA TRP A 94 -0.92 -6.15 -6.91
C TRP A 94 -2.38 -6.62 -6.93
N LEU A 95 -3.16 -6.13 -5.98
CA LEU A 95 -4.61 -6.31 -5.94
C LEU A 95 -5.28 -5.07 -6.51
N PHE A 96 -6.05 -5.21 -7.57
CA PHE A 96 -6.77 -4.13 -8.23
C PHE A 96 -8.26 -4.22 -7.96
N ALA A 97 -8.85 -3.11 -7.53
CA ALA A 97 -10.29 -3.00 -7.49
C ALA A 97 -10.91 -3.05 -8.89
N PRO A 98 -12.18 -3.47 -9.02
CA PRO A 98 -12.91 -3.44 -10.29
C PRO A 98 -12.89 -2.06 -10.97
N SER A 99 -12.88 -0.97 -10.20
CA SER A 99 -12.75 0.38 -10.77
C SER A 99 -11.44 0.65 -11.50
N ASN A 100 -10.41 -0.20 -11.38
CA ASN A 100 -9.17 -0.10 -12.15
C ASN A 100 -9.07 -1.14 -13.28
N THR A 101 -9.92 -2.16 -13.32
CA THR A 101 -9.80 -3.27 -14.29
C THR A 101 -11.00 -3.43 -15.20
N ASP A 102 -12.19 -3.00 -14.76
CA ASP A 102 -13.46 -3.35 -15.40
C ASP A 102 -14.14 -2.07 -15.90
N PRO A 103 -14.49 -1.98 -17.20
CA PRO A 103 -15.21 -0.83 -17.75
C PRO A 103 -16.51 -0.55 -16.98
N GLY A 104 -16.79 0.72 -16.70
CA GLY A 104 -18.02 1.17 -16.02
C GLY A 104 -18.08 0.91 -14.51
N SER A 105 -17.24 0.04 -13.95
CA SER A 105 -17.26 -0.20 -12.50
C SER A 105 -16.65 0.96 -11.69
N GLN A 106 -17.29 1.29 -10.57
CA GLN A 106 -16.82 2.26 -9.57
C GLN A 106 -16.42 1.60 -8.24
N THR A 107 -16.51 0.27 -8.13
CA THR A 107 -16.17 -0.47 -6.91
C THR A 107 -14.69 -0.29 -6.57
N LYS A 108 -14.40 0.09 -5.32
CA LYS A 108 -13.07 0.28 -4.75
C LYS A 108 -12.76 -0.84 -3.75
N LEU A 109 -11.47 -1.05 -3.46
CA LEU A 109 -11.05 -1.82 -2.30
C LEU A 109 -11.37 -1.01 -1.06
N GLU A 110 -11.65 -1.67 0.05
CA GLU A 110 -12.01 -1.01 1.30
C GLU A 110 -11.29 -1.63 2.50
N ILE A 111 -10.89 -0.79 3.45
CA ILE A 111 -10.55 -1.24 4.81
C ILE A 111 -11.23 -0.32 5.83
N ASN A 112 -11.39 -0.82 7.05
CA ASN A 112 -11.74 0.05 8.17
C ASN A 112 -10.59 1.02 8.44
N ASP A 113 -10.89 2.27 8.73
CA ASP A 113 -9.89 3.26 9.10
C ASP A 113 -9.46 3.05 10.56
N PRO A 114 -8.26 2.51 10.83
CA PRO A 114 -7.81 2.28 12.20
C PRO A 114 -7.52 3.58 12.95
N ASN A 115 -7.39 4.70 12.22
CA ASN A 115 -7.02 6.00 12.76
C ASN A 115 -8.22 6.93 12.98
N GLY A 116 -9.41 6.56 12.50
CA GLY A 116 -10.61 7.39 12.58
C GLY A 116 -10.45 8.77 11.93
N LEU A 117 -9.67 8.88 10.86
CA LEU A 117 -9.41 10.11 10.11
C LEU A 117 -10.48 10.37 9.05
N VAL A 118 -10.98 9.32 8.40
CA VAL A 118 -11.95 9.40 7.31
C VAL A 118 -13.38 9.38 7.86
N LEU A 119 -14.21 10.30 7.35
CA LEU A 119 -15.64 10.33 7.66
C LEU A 119 -16.31 9.04 7.15
N GLY A 120 -17.06 8.36 8.03
CA GLY A 120 -17.65 7.06 7.73
C GLY A 120 -16.75 5.86 8.03
N GLY A 121 -15.53 6.08 8.51
CA GLY A 121 -14.67 5.05 9.10
C GLY A 121 -14.11 4.03 8.11
N LYS A 122 -14.17 4.32 6.81
CA LYS A 122 -13.67 3.45 5.74
C LYS A 122 -12.70 4.18 4.83
N ILE A 123 -11.57 3.55 4.54
CA ILE A 123 -10.62 4.00 3.54
C ILE A 123 -10.92 3.23 2.25
N THR A 124 -10.85 3.92 1.11
CA THR A 124 -11.04 3.29 -0.20
C THR A 124 -9.77 3.36 -1.03
N TRP A 125 -9.48 2.29 -1.79
CA TRP A 125 -8.33 2.24 -2.68
C TRP A 125 -8.71 1.78 -4.08
N GLY A 126 -7.97 2.24 -5.08
CA GLY A 126 -8.01 1.66 -6.43
C GLY A 126 -7.20 0.36 -6.52
N TYR A 127 -6.16 0.24 -5.73
CA TYR A 127 -5.30 -0.93 -5.68
C TYR A 127 -4.59 -1.01 -4.32
N HIS A 128 -4.01 -2.17 -4.04
CA HIS A 128 -3.06 -2.35 -2.94
C HIS A 128 -1.91 -3.25 -3.39
N VAL A 129 -0.71 -2.99 -2.89
CA VAL A 129 0.51 -3.70 -3.28
C VAL A 129 1.38 -3.99 -2.08
N ALA A 130 1.99 -5.17 -2.07
CA ALA A 130 2.95 -5.59 -1.07
C ALA A 130 3.93 -6.65 -1.63
N PRO A 131 5.11 -6.83 -1.02
CA PRO A 131 5.98 -7.95 -1.32
C PRO A 131 5.35 -9.30 -1.00
N LEU A 132 5.60 -10.27 -1.88
CA LEU A 132 5.15 -11.65 -1.81
C LEU A 132 6.37 -12.57 -1.80
N ILE A 133 6.37 -13.56 -0.90
CA ILE A 133 7.40 -14.59 -0.78
C ILE A 133 6.79 -16.00 -0.69
N MET A 134 7.61 -17.01 -0.92
CA MET A 134 7.25 -18.42 -0.76
C MET A 134 7.97 -19.03 0.43
N SER A 135 7.24 -19.73 1.31
CA SER A 135 7.86 -20.48 2.39
C SER A 135 8.37 -21.85 1.93
N SER A 136 9.29 -22.44 2.68
CA SER A 136 9.76 -23.82 2.53
C SER A 136 8.62 -24.85 2.55
N ARG A 137 7.56 -24.55 3.29
CA ARG A 137 6.32 -25.34 3.37
C ARG A 137 5.40 -25.17 2.17
N GLY A 138 5.71 -24.26 1.24
CA GLY A 138 4.89 -23.95 0.08
C GLY A 138 3.75 -22.96 0.35
N ASP A 139 3.72 -22.32 1.52
CA ASP A 139 2.77 -21.23 1.79
C ASP A 139 3.20 -19.97 1.00
N THR A 140 2.24 -19.29 0.38
CA THR A 140 2.41 -17.92 -0.12
C THR A 140 2.17 -16.92 1.00
N LEU A 141 3.19 -16.13 1.32
CA LEU A 141 3.16 -15.14 2.39
C LEU A 141 3.33 -13.73 1.83
N ILE A 142 2.61 -12.78 2.42
CA ILE A 142 2.67 -11.36 2.12
C ILE A 142 3.37 -10.64 3.28
N LEU A 143 4.33 -9.77 2.95
CA LEU A 143 5.03 -8.92 3.88
C LEU A 143 4.37 -7.54 3.89
N ASP A 144 3.32 -7.38 4.69
CA ASP A 144 2.55 -6.12 4.75
C ASP A 144 2.22 -5.72 6.20
N PRO A 145 3.12 -4.97 6.86
CA PRO A 145 2.88 -4.51 8.22
C PRO A 145 1.73 -3.49 8.36
N SER A 146 1.21 -2.95 7.25
CA SER A 146 0.03 -2.06 7.29
C SER A 146 -1.30 -2.84 7.45
N ILE A 147 -1.28 -4.14 7.13
CA ILE A 147 -2.41 -5.06 7.33
C ILE A 147 -2.15 -6.03 8.48
N SER A 148 -0.96 -6.62 8.54
CA SER A 148 -0.53 -7.57 9.58
C SER A 148 0.77 -7.10 10.21
N ARG A 149 0.64 -6.34 11.30
CA ARG A 149 1.77 -5.66 11.95
C ARG A 149 2.83 -6.61 12.47
N ASP A 150 2.42 -7.78 12.99
CA ASP A 150 3.27 -8.58 13.86
C ASP A 150 3.88 -9.83 13.21
N ALA A 151 3.36 -10.26 12.06
CA ALA A 151 3.90 -11.39 11.29
C ALA A 151 3.58 -11.27 9.79
N PRO A 152 4.34 -11.97 8.92
CA PRO A 152 3.91 -12.24 7.55
C PRO A 152 2.52 -12.89 7.54
N ILE A 153 1.67 -12.49 6.60
CA ILE A 153 0.29 -12.97 6.51
C ILE A 153 0.12 -13.89 5.30
N LYS A 154 -0.69 -14.95 5.43
CA LYS A 154 -1.01 -15.81 4.28
C LYS A 154 -1.79 -15.02 3.24
N LEU A 155 -1.55 -15.29 1.96
CA LEU A 155 -2.23 -14.61 0.84
C LEU A 155 -3.76 -14.54 1.01
N ARG A 156 -4.38 -15.66 1.38
CA ARG A 156 -5.83 -15.74 1.62
C ARG A 156 -6.28 -14.76 2.71
N ASP A 157 -5.52 -14.66 3.79
CA ASP A 157 -5.87 -13.84 4.95
C ASP A 157 -5.59 -12.36 4.67
N TRP A 158 -4.59 -12.05 3.83
CA TRP A 158 -4.38 -10.69 3.28
C TRP A 158 -5.58 -10.23 2.44
N PHE A 159 -6.10 -11.09 1.55
CA PHE A 159 -7.33 -10.77 0.81
C PHE A 159 -8.53 -10.59 1.73
N ARG A 160 -8.68 -11.41 2.77
CA ARG A 160 -9.79 -11.28 3.74
C ARG A 160 -9.77 -9.99 4.54
N ALA A 161 -8.58 -9.42 4.76
CA ALA A 161 -8.44 -8.15 5.46
C ALA A 161 -8.87 -6.95 4.60
N ILE A 162 -9.05 -7.14 3.28
CA ILE A 162 -9.38 -6.09 2.31
C ILE A 162 -10.78 -6.37 1.77
N ASN A 163 -11.74 -5.52 2.13
CA ASN A 163 -13.10 -5.61 1.63
C ASN A 163 -13.14 -5.41 0.11
N ASN A 164 -14.13 -6.04 -0.54
CA ASN A 164 -14.27 -6.14 -1.99
C ASN A 164 -13.15 -6.92 -2.71
N SER A 165 -12.23 -7.57 -1.97
CA SER A 165 -11.21 -8.41 -2.59
C SER A 165 -11.80 -9.58 -3.40
N SER A 166 -12.94 -10.15 -2.99
CA SER A 166 -13.59 -11.29 -3.67
C SER A 166 -14.09 -10.99 -5.09
N VAL A 167 -14.34 -9.73 -5.41
CA VAL A 167 -14.72 -9.27 -6.77
C VAL A 167 -13.56 -8.59 -7.48
N SER A 168 -12.38 -8.54 -6.86
CA SER A 168 -11.20 -7.87 -7.38
C SER A 168 -10.32 -8.84 -8.18
N SER A 169 -9.41 -8.27 -8.97
CA SER A 169 -8.41 -9.02 -9.74
C SER A 169 -7.03 -8.77 -9.18
N TYR A 170 -6.13 -9.74 -9.26
CA TYR A 170 -4.74 -9.54 -8.84
C TYR A 170 -3.74 -10.09 -9.85
N THR A 171 -2.51 -9.58 -9.79
CA THR A 171 -1.38 -10.08 -10.56
C THR A 171 -0.12 -10.10 -9.69
N ILE A 172 0.88 -10.86 -10.12
CA ILE A 172 2.17 -11.01 -9.45
C ILE A 172 3.23 -10.54 -10.42
N LEU A 173 3.98 -9.51 -10.04
CA LEU A 173 4.96 -8.86 -10.90
C LEU A 173 6.38 -9.07 -10.41
N ASP A 174 7.31 -8.89 -11.34
CA ASP A 174 8.71 -8.69 -11.03
C ASP A 174 8.86 -7.59 -9.96
N PRO A 175 9.68 -7.81 -8.92
CA PRO A 175 9.75 -6.89 -7.81
C PRO A 175 10.34 -5.52 -8.18
N ASN A 176 11.00 -5.38 -9.34
CA ASN A 176 11.50 -4.07 -9.81
C ASN A 176 10.38 -3.16 -10.34
N GLN A 177 9.16 -3.69 -10.57
CA GLN A 177 8.04 -2.87 -11.04
C GLN A 177 7.54 -1.98 -9.91
N PHE A 178 7.73 -0.67 -10.07
CA PHE A 178 7.39 0.34 -9.07
C PHE A 178 5.91 0.70 -9.13
N PHE A 179 5.41 1.04 -10.31
CA PHE A 179 4.02 1.45 -10.50
C PHE A 179 3.53 1.20 -11.95
N PHE A 180 2.31 1.62 -12.27
CA PHE A 180 1.63 1.30 -13.54
C PHE A 180 1.07 2.53 -14.24
N TYR A 181 0.88 2.40 -15.55
CA TYR A 181 0.17 3.39 -16.36
C TYR A 181 -1.33 3.12 -16.37
N THR A 182 -2.11 4.19 -16.43
CA THR A 182 -3.56 4.13 -16.62
C THR A 182 -3.99 4.81 -17.91
N ASP A 183 -5.14 4.40 -18.44
CA ASP A 183 -5.83 5.14 -19.49
C ASP A 183 -6.48 6.44 -18.94
N GLY A 184 -7.14 7.20 -19.81
CA GLY A 184 -7.85 8.44 -19.43
C GLY A 184 -9.02 8.23 -18.45
N ASN A 185 -9.42 6.98 -18.19
CA ASN A 185 -10.49 6.60 -17.26
C ASN A 185 -9.94 5.96 -15.97
N GLY A 186 -8.62 5.98 -15.76
CA GLY A 186 -7.98 5.38 -14.59
C GLY A 186 -7.90 3.85 -14.62
N LYS A 187 -8.12 3.21 -15.77
CA LYS A 187 -7.98 1.75 -15.93
C LYS A 187 -6.53 1.40 -16.22
N ILE A 188 -6.04 0.28 -15.68
CA ILE A 188 -4.66 -0.15 -15.94
C ILE A 188 -4.50 -0.49 -17.43
N THR A 189 -3.38 -0.05 -18.02
CA THR A 189 -3.05 -0.35 -19.43
C THR A 189 -2.28 -1.66 -19.59
N GLY A 190 -1.88 -2.26 -18.47
CA GLY A 190 -0.95 -3.39 -18.41
C GLY A 190 0.52 -2.98 -18.44
N SER A 191 0.86 -1.74 -18.79
CA SER A 191 2.25 -1.27 -18.77
C SER A 191 2.68 -0.85 -17.36
N PHE A 192 3.83 -1.35 -16.92
CA PHE A 192 4.45 -1.02 -15.63
C PHE A 192 5.81 -0.36 -15.86
N TYR A 193 6.26 0.40 -14.87
CA TYR A 193 7.56 1.06 -14.91
C TYR A 193 8.31 0.89 -13.59
N LYS A 194 9.63 0.94 -13.70
CA LYS A 194 10.56 0.79 -12.59
C LYS A 194 10.89 2.13 -11.93
N TYR A 195 11.42 2.07 -10.72
CA TYR A 195 11.96 3.22 -10.01
C TYR A 195 13.47 3.31 -10.20
N GLU A 196 13.91 3.76 -11.37
CA GLU A 196 15.32 3.81 -11.75
C GLU A 196 15.68 5.13 -12.48
N PRO A 197 16.96 5.55 -12.46
CA PRO A 197 17.41 6.66 -13.29
C PRO A 197 17.31 6.30 -14.77
N LEU A 198 17.04 7.29 -15.61
CA LEU A 198 17.01 7.14 -17.07
C LEU A 198 17.93 8.18 -17.71
N ALA A 199 18.90 7.72 -18.48
CA ALA A 199 19.88 8.60 -19.11
C ALA A 199 19.20 9.68 -19.97
N GLY A 200 19.54 10.94 -19.70
CA GLY A 200 19.00 12.10 -20.43
C GLY A 200 17.64 12.61 -19.93
N TYR A 201 17.06 12.03 -18.88
CA TYR A 201 15.77 12.45 -18.33
C TYR A 201 15.85 12.61 -16.81
N SER A 202 15.16 13.62 -16.26
CA SER A 202 14.90 13.70 -14.82
C SER A 202 13.71 12.81 -14.47
N THR A 203 13.98 11.70 -13.78
CA THR A 203 12.96 10.71 -13.40
C THR A 203 12.46 10.92 -11.98
N MET A 204 11.53 10.07 -11.54
CA MET A 204 11.10 10.02 -10.13
C MET A 204 12.25 9.64 -9.19
N TYR A 205 13.25 8.91 -9.70
CA TYR A 205 14.45 8.56 -8.95
C TYR A 205 15.25 9.82 -8.63
N ASP A 206 15.56 10.64 -9.64
CA ASP A 206 16.35 11.87 -9.48
C ASP A 206 15.65 12.91 -8.60
N LYS A 207 14.31 12.89 -8.59
CA LYS A 207 13.47 13.79 -7.79
C LYS A 207 13.18 13.29 -6.37
N LEU A 208 13.78 12.17 -5.97
CA LEU A 208 13.59 11.53 -4.67
C LEU A 208 12.11 11.30 -4.32
N VAL A 209 11.29 10.94 -5.32
CA VAL A 209 9.83 10.78 -5.14
C VAL A 209 9.52 9.71 -4.10
N LEU A 210 10.27 8.61 -4.08
CA LEU A 210 10.06 7.53 -3.12
C LEU A 210 10.26 8.02 -1.68
N GLU A 211 11.39 8.66 -1.42
CA GLU A 211 11.81 9.15 -0.10
C GLU A 211 10.86 10.25 0.39
N ARG A 212 10.52 11.18 -0.50
CA ARG A 212 9.59 12.29 -0.24
C ARG A 212 8.18 11.81 0.09
N GLU A 213 7.68 10.79 -0.61
CA GLU A 213 6.32 10.28 -0.36
C GLU A 213 6.26 9.25 0.78
N ILE A 214 7.35 8.57 1.13
CA ILE A 214 7.40 7.82 2.40
C ILE A 214 7.38 8.77 3.60
N ALA A 215 8.15 9.87 3.54
CA ALA A 215 8.16 10.89 4.59
C ALA A 215 6.77 11.50 4.84
N VAL A 216 5.90 11.56 3.82
CA VAL A 216 4.50 11.99 3.97
C VAL A 216 3.74 11.12 4.97
N ASN A 217 3.94 9.80 4.96
CA ASN A 217 3.27 8.89 5.91
C ASN A 217 3.71 9.17 7.34
N ASP A 218 5.00 9.45 7.55
CA ASP A 218 5.55 9.81 8.87
C ASP A 218 4.92 11.11 9.38
N VAL A 219 4.81 12.13 8.51
CA VAL A 219 4.18 13.42 8.86
C VAL A 219 2.69 13.25 9.14
N ALA A 220 2.00 12.40 8.41
CA ALA A 220 0.58 12.14 8.66
C ALA A 220 0.36 11.60 10.08
N MET A 221 1.19 10.66 10.53
CA MET A 221 1.08 10.10 11.88
C MET A 221 1.60 11.06 12.95
N PHE A 222 2.57 11.92 12.63
CA PHE A 222 2.96 13.04 13.50
C PHE A 222 1.78 14.01 13.73
N LEU A 223 1.13 14.45 12.66
CA LEU A 223 -0.04 15.35 12.73
C LEU A 223 -1.22 14.69 13.44
N LYS A 224 -1.49 13.41 13.16
CA LYS A 224 -2.48 12.63 13.91
C LYS A 224 -2.14 12.60 15.40
N GLY A 225 -0.88 12.37 15.76
CA GLY A 225 -0.44 12.40 17.16
C GLY A 225 -0.70 13.76 17.82
N LYS A 226 -0.56 14.88 17.09
CA LYS A 226 -0.91 16.21 17.60
C LYS A 226 -2.42 16.34 17.84
N LEU A 227 -3.25 15.84 16.92
CA LEU A 227 -4.71 15.80 17.08
C LEU A 227 -5.13 14.95 18.30
N ASP A 228 -4.57 13.76 18.44
CA ASP A 228 -4.86 12.85 19.56
C ASP A 228 -4.46 13.48 20.92
N ASN A 229 -3.44 14.34 20.94
CA ASN A 229 -2.97 15.08 22.12
C ASN A 229 -3.65 16.45 22.32
N GLY A 230 -4.85 16.63 21.75
CA GLY A 230 -5.70 17.79 22.04
C GLY A 230 -5.36 19.06 21.26
N TYR A 231 -4.61 18.97 20.16
CA TYR A 231 -4.46 20.12 19.26
C TYR A 231 -5.83 20.60 18.76
N ALA A 232 -6.11 21.90 18.91
CA ALA A 232 -7.39 22.49 18.56
C ALA A 232 -7.55 22.65 17.04
N ASP A 233 -8.21 21.69 16.40
CA ASP A 233 -8.57 21.69 14.98
C ASP A 233 -10.06 22.00 14.78
N SER A 234 -10.50 23.18 15.23
CA SER A 234 -11.93 23.55 15.27
C SER A 234 -12.63 23.55 13.89
N ALA A 235 -11.86 23.67 12.81
CA ALA A 235 -12.36 23.62 11.44
C ALA A 235 -12.08 22.28 10.73
N ASN A 236 -11.61 21.26 11.46
CA ASN A 236 -11.19 19.95 10.93
C ASN A 236 -10.20 20.03 9.75
N GLN A 237 -9.40 21.09 9.68
CA GLN A 237 -8.51 21.33 8.54
C GLN A 237 -7.31 20.38 8.57
N ILE A 238 -6.75 20.13 9.76
CA ILE A 238 -5.66 19.16 9.92
C ILE A 238 -6.20 17.76 9.71
N ARG A 239 -7.37 17.42 10.27
CA ARG A 239 -8.04 16.14 10.03
C ARG A 239 -8.30 15.89 8.55
N THR A 240 -8.82 16.88 7.81
CA THR A 240 -9.06 16.79 6.36
C THR A 240 -7.75 16.68 5.56
N LEU A 241 -6.67 17.32 6.01
CA LEU A 241 -5.36 17.17 5.41
C LEU A 241 -4.86 15.72 5.57
N VAL A 242 -4.86 15.18 6.78
CA VAL A 242 -4.33 13.83 7.05
C VAL A 242 -5.25 12.71 6.60
N SER A 243 -6.55 12.93 6.40
CA SER A 243 -7.46 11.87 5.96
C SER A 243 -7.30 11.47 4.50
N ASN A 244 -6.54 12.24 3.72
CA ASN A 244 -6.33 12.01 2.29
C ASN A 244 -4.84 12.14 1.92
N VAL A 245 -4.25 11.02 1.49
CA VAL A 245 -2.84 10.97 1.07
C VAL A 245 -2.51 11.97 -0.04
N ASN A 246 -3.43 12.23 -0.97
CA ASN A 246 -3.20 13.18 -2.06
C ASN A 246 -3.12 14.60 -1.52
N ASN A 247 -3.90 14.95 -0.49
CA ASN A 247 -3.77 16.25 0.17
C ASN A 247 -2.38 16.37 0.83
N MET A 248 -1.92 15.32 1.51
CA MET A 248 -0.61 15.29 2.14
C MET A 248 0.53 15.40 1.13
N VAL A 249 0.51 14.61 0.05
CA VAL A 249 1.51 14.65 -1.02
C VAL A 249 1.52 16.02 -1.69
N ASN A 250 0.36 16.59 -2.00
CA ASN A 250 0.28 17.92 -2.61
C ASN A 250 0.80 19.03 -1.67
N PHE A 251 0.62 18.90 -0.36
CA PHE A 251 1.10 19.90 0.60
C PHE A 251 2.60 19.78 0.88
N PHE A 252 3.12 18.58 1.10
CA PHE A 252 4.52 18.36 1.54
C PHE A 252 5.46 17.95 0.41
N ALA A 253 5.00 17.12 -0.53
CA ALA A 253 5.83 16.47 -1.54
C ALA A 253 5.64 17.04 -2.97
N ALA A 254 4.79 18.04 -3.17
CA ALA A 254 4.73 18.73 -4.46
C ALA A 254 6.05 19.47 -4.72
N SER A 255 6.68 19.20 -5.87
CA SER A 255 7.88 19.95 -6.29
C SER A 255 7.54 21.31 -6.91
N GLU A 256 6.30 21.51 -7.39
CA GLU A 256 5.96 22.65 -8.27
C GLU A 256 4.53 23.20 -8.12
N LYS A 257 3.69 22.71 -7.19
CA LYS A 257 2.25 23.05 -7.15
C LYS A 257 1.79 23.65 -5.82
N MET A 258 2.12 24.91 -5.59
CA MET A 258 1.52 25.70 -4.50
C MET A 258 0.02 25.99 -4.70
N GLU A 259 -0.53 25.76 -5.90
CA GLU A 259 -1.95 25.94 -6.23
C GLU A 259 -2.76 24.62 -6.24
N ALA A 260 -2.21 23.52 -5.74
CA ALA A 260 -2.95 22.27 -5.67
C ALA A 260 -4.19 22.45 -4.78
N TYR A 261 -5.38 22.31 -5.37
CA TYR A 261 -6.63 22.20 -4.63
C TYR A 261 -6.56 20.93 -3.78
N LEU A 262 -6.36 21.11 -2.47
CA LEU A 262 -6.52 20.02 -1.52
C LEU A 262 -8.04 19.82 -1.35
N SER A 263 -8.50 18.59 -1.47
CA SER A 263 -9.93 18.29 -1.36
C SER A 263 -10.42 18.70 0.03
N GLY A 264 -11.16 19.82 0.11
CA GLY A 264 -11.78 20.34 1.33
C GLY A 264 -10.91 21.28 2.18
N VAL A 265 -9.67 21.58 1.80
CA VAL A 265 -8.79 22.53 2.54
C VAL A 265 -7.87 23.29 1.57
N THR A 266 -7.31 24.43 1.96
CA THR A 266 -6.33 25.15 1.13
C THR A 266 -5.01 25.30 1.87
N VAL A 267 -3.89 25.29 1.12
CA VAL A 267 -2.55 25.52 1.67
C VAL A 267 -2.52 26.84 2.45
N ARG A 268 -3.09 27.91 1.87
CA ARG A 268 -3.20 29.22 2.54
C ARG A 268 -3.92 29.12 3.88
N ASN A 269 -5.06 28.44 3.96
CA ASN A 269 -5.80 28.29 5.21
C ASN A 269 -4.99 27.54 6.26
N LEU A 270 -4.32 26.46 5.88
CA LEU A 270 -3.45 25.69 6.79
C LEU A 270 -2.33 26.56 7.35
N LEU A 271 -1.63 27.31 6.48
CA LEU A 271 -0.51 28.16 6.89
C LEU A 271 -0.96 29.39 7.71
N THR A 272 -2.14 29.95 7.44
CA THR A 272 -2.66 31.10 8.19
C THR A 272 -3.27 30.70 9.54
N LYS A 273 -4.02 29.59 9.59
CA LYS A 273 -4.74 29.18 10.81
C LYS A 273 -3.93 28.26 11.72
N HIS A 274 -2.95 27.56 11.18
CA HIS A 274 -2.11 26.62 11.91
C HIS A 274 -0.60 26.85 11.69
N PRO A 275 -0.10 28.11 11.70
CA PRO A 275 1.28 28.41 11.29
C PRO A 275 2.33 27.65 12.11
N ALA A 276 2.18 27.60 13.44
CA ALA A 276 3.14 26.93 14.32
C ALA A 276 3.20 25.41 14.05
N LEU A 277 2.03 24.75 13.97
CA LEU A 277 1.96 23.31 13.70
C LEU A 277 2.48 22.98 12.30
N MET A 278 2.16 23.78 11.28
CA MET A 278 2.64 23.56 9.92
C MET A 278 4.15 23.77 9.80
N ASN A 279 4.73 24.77 10.47
CA ASN A 279 6.18 24.94 10.52
C ASN A 279 6.88 23.75 11.18
N GLU A 280 6.33 23.24 12.30
CA GLU A 280 6.84 22.04 12.96
C GLU A 280 6.75 20.81 12.04
N ALA A 281 5.60 20.62 11.38
CA ALA A 281 5.38 19.51 10.45
C ALA A 281 6.29 19.58 9.22
N MET A 282 6.54 20.76 8.66
CA MET A 282 7.48 20.95 7.55
C MET A 282 8.93 20.65 7.95
N LYS A 283 9.34 21.06 9.15
CA LYS A 283 10.65 20.69 9.70
C LYS A 283 10.75 19.17 9.87
N TYR A 284 9.76 18.56 10.50
CA TYR A 284 9.69 17.11 10.67
C TYR A 284 9.73 16.39 9.31
N TYR A 285 8.98 16.87 8.33
CA TYR A 285 9.01 16.35 6.96
C TYR A 285 10.43 16.39 6.36
N ALA A 286 11.12 17.52 6.42
CA ALA A 286 12.47 17.66 5.89
C ALA A 286 13.47 16.71 6.57
N ASP A 287 13.38 16.57 7.90
CA ASP A 287 14.19 15.62 8.66
C ASP A 287 13.92 14.17 8.23
N ARG A 288 12.65 13.82 7.97
CA ARG A 288 12.26 12.48 7.49
C ARG A 288 12.67 12.22 6.04
N VAL A 289 12.62 13.21 5.15
CA VAL A 289 13.16 13.07 3.78
C VAL A 289 14.65 12.79 3.81
N THR A 290 15.40 13.51 4.66
CA THR A 290 16.84 13.28 4.85
C THR A 290 17.10 11.87 5.37
N TYR A 291 16.36 11.45 6.41
CA TYR A 291 16.44 10.09 6.93
C TYR A 291 16.22 9.02 5.84
N TRP A 292 15.18 9.15 5.03
CA TRP A 292 14.86 8.15 4.00
C TRP A 292 15.88 8.13 2.85
N THR A 293 16.42 9.30 2.51
CA THR A 293 17.51 9.42 1.53
C THR A 293 18.75 8.68 2.03
N ASP A 294 19.17 8.94 3.27
CA ASP A 294 20.33 8.29 3.89
C ASP A 294 20.10 6.79 4.11
N PHE A 295 18.89 6.39 4.51
CA PHE A 295 18.53 5.00 4.73
C PHE A 295 18.64 4.21 3.43
N LYS A 296 18.01 4.68 2.35
CA LYS A 296 18.07 4.01 1.05
C LYS A 296 19.49 4.02 0.47
N GLY A 297 20.23 5.11 0.64
CA GLY A 297 21.63 5.20 0.19
C GLY A 297 22.59 4.21 0.86
N LYS A 298 22.18 3.58 1.98
CA LYS A 298 22.94 2.52 2.67
C LYS A 298 22.57 1.10 2.20
N LEU A 299 21.46 0.93 1.49
CA LEU A 299 21.06 -0.34 0.90
C LEU A 299 21.91 -0.60 -0.34
N ARG A 300 22.39 -1.84 -0.50
CA ARG A 300 23.32 -2.27 -1.56
C ARG A 300 22.61 -2.88 -2.77
#